data_AF-A0A2V6W746-F1
#
_entry.id   AF-A0A2V6W746-F1
#
_cell.length_a   1.000
_cell.length_b   1.000
_cell.length_c   1.000
_cell.angle_alpha   90.00
_cell.angle_beta   90.00
_cell.angle_gamma   90.00
#
_symmetry.space_group_name_H-M   'P 1'
#
loop_
_entity.id
_entity.type
_entity.pdbx_description
1 polymer ?
#
loop_
_entity_poly.entity_id
_entity_poly.type
_entity_poly.pdbx_seq_one_letter_code
_entity_poly.pdbx_strand_id
1 'polypeptide(L)'
;MHHRKHLDGHGHGRQRSRFAFQQHDRGGRPRRVHLTRRREPRGDVHRDESQRRKPQRHHCCFWPGDRAIDHRARGFTLAEVLVATAVLAVGLVAIATGFQYATSGVAVGGGESTAVFLAEQRVEQLRADAMSDFSAPSLGPGTTTEYCAPAIIAGRTSTCQDTAGAGASYVRRTTISDVTGSMGCPARPVWCKQVEVRVGYRPVTSTGELNQAREIDVITVLGPRA
;
A
#
# COMPACT_ATOMS: atom_id res chain seq x y z
N MET A 1 -27.56 -62.68 45.37
CA MET A 1 -26.78 -61.44 45.61
C MET A 1 -26.42 -60.87 44.24
N HIS A 2 -26.81 -59.71 43.71
CA HIS A 2 -27.51 -58.47 44.10
C HIS A 2 -28.27 -57.99 42.83
N HIS A 3 -29.58 -57.75 42.82
CA HIS A 3 -30.32 -56.51 43.14
C HIS A 3 -29.97 -55.25 42.31
N ARG A 4 -30.95 -54.79 41.51
CA ARG A 4 -31.03 -53.53 40.74
C ARG A 4 -30.86 -52.29 41.65
N LYS A 5 -30.39 -51.16 41.08
CA LYS A 5 -31.11 -49.87 41.08
C LYS A 5 -30.51 -48.85 40.10
N HIS A 6 -31.44 -48.26 39.35
CA HIS A 6 -31.38 -47.04 38.55
C HIS A 6 -31.39 -45.80 39.47
N LEU A 7 -31.01 -44.63 38.94
CA LEU A 7 -31.34 -43.21 39.29
C LEU A 7 -30.13 -42.34 38.85
N ASP A 8 -30.24 -41.58 37.76
CA ASP A 8 -30.79 -40.21 37.64
C ASP A 8 -29.87 -39.11 38.20
N GLY A 9 -29.48 -38.18 37.33
CA GLY A 9 -28.66 -37.02 37.67
C GLY A 9 -28.51 -36.04 36.51
N HIS A 10 -29.58 -35.34 36.16
CA HIS A 10 -29.58 -34.17 35.29
C HIS A 10 -28.80 -33.00 35.92
N GLY A 11 -28.03 -32.28 35.10
CA GLY A 11 -27.38 -31.03 35.48
C GLY A 11 -27.28 -30.06 34.31
N HIS A 12 -28.33 -29.25 34.11
CA HIS A 12 -28.34 -28.10 33.22
C HIS A 12 -27.47 -26.97 33.77
N GLY A 13 -26.65 -26.34 32.91
CA GLY A 13 -25.93 -25.10 33.21
C GLY A 13 -26.00 -24.12 32.04
N ARG A 14 -27.17 -23.48 31.84
CA ARG A 14 -27.32 -22.29 30.99
C ARG A 14 -26.71 -21.10 31.75
N GLN A 15 -25.81 -20.35 31.12
CA GLN A 15 -25.51 -18.98 31.53
C GLN A 15 -25.54 -18.06 30.31
N ARG A 16 -26.73 -17.50 30.07
CA ARG A 16 -26.93 -16.23 29.38
C ARG A 16 -27.65 -15.31 30.36
N SER A 17 -27.00 -14.21 30.71
CA SER A 17 -27.68 -13.01 31.23
C SER A 17 -26.91 -11.78 30.78
N ARG A 18 -27.43 -11.12 29.74
CA ARG A 18 -27.30 -9.66 29.60
C ARG A 18 -28.12 -9.04 30.72
N PHE A 19 -27.62 -8.02 31.41
CA PHE A 19 -28.43 -6.89 31.85
C PHE A 19 -27.56 -5.64 32.03
N ALA A 20 -28.03 -4.58 31.40
CA ALA A 20 -27.56 -3.22 31.54
C ALA A 20 -28.19 -2.57 32.78
N PHE A 21 -27.45 -1.66 33.41
CA PHE A 21 -27.95 -0.53 34.22
C PHE A 21 -26.78 0.48 34.25
N GLN A 22 -26.82 1.59 33.50
CA GLN A 22 -27.60 2.82 33.66
C GLN A 22 -26.92 3.85 34.59
N GLN A 23 -26.55 4.95 33.94
CA GLN A 23 -26.23 6.33 34.35
C GLN A 23 -26.53 6.76 35.80
N HIS A 24 -25.67 7.63 36.35
CA HIS A 24 -26.11 8.95 36.84
C HIS A 24 -24.97 9.99 36.87
N ASP A 25 -25.37 11.20 36.48
CA ASP A 25 -24.69 12.49 36.35
C ASP A 25 -23.79 12.96 37.50
N ARG A 26 -22.81 13.83 37.18
CA ARG A 26 -22.87 15.28 37.54
C ARG A 26 -21.69 16.10 36.98
N GLY A 27 -22.06 17.08 36.14
CA GLY A 27 -21.58 18.45 36.32
C GLY A 27 -20.47 18.96 35.39
N GLY A 28 -20.85 19.82 34.43
CA GLY A 28 -19.93 20.88 33.96
C GLY A 28 -19.92 21.16 32.45
N ARG A 29 -20.95 21.85 31.93
CA ARG A 29 -20.88 22.70 30.73
C ARG A 29 -21.46 24.07 31.11
N PRO A 30 -21.27 25.17 30.35
CA PRO A 30 -20.29 25.48 29.29
C PRO A 30 -19.66 26.89 29.48
N ARG A 31 -18.58 27.24 28.77
CA ARG A 31 -18.25 28.65 28.48
C ARG A 31 -17.75 28.84 27.06
N ARG A 32 -18.59 29.47 26.23
CA ARG A 32 -18.15 30.32 25.10
C ARG A 32 -18.08 31.77 25.60
N VAL A 33 -17.38 32.58 24.80
CA VAL A 33 -17.55 34.02 24.55
C VAL A 33 -16.40 34.92 25.05
N HIS A 34 -15.73 35.48 24.02
CA HIS A 34 -14.96 36.74 23.85
C HIS A 34 -13.89 37.18 24.85
N LEU A 35 -12.68 37.44 24.32
CA LEU A 35 -11.92 38.64 24.64
C LEU A 35 -11.31 39.27 23.37
N THR A 36 -11.80 40.46 23.07
CA THR A 36 -11.23 41.48 22.20
C THR A 36 -10.07 42.17 22.92
N ARG A 37 -8.96 42.43 22.21
CA ARG A 37 -7.86 43.25 22.73
C ARG A 37 -8.04 44.69 22.23
N ARG A 38 -8.59 45.54 23.09
CA ARG A 38 -8.51 47.02 23.07
C ARG A 38 -7.64 47.37 24.29
N ARG A 39 -6.65 48.27 24.24
CA ARG A 39 -6.71 49.75 24.24
C ARG A 39 -5.24 50.20 24.41
N GLU A 40 -4.78 51.33 23.89
CA GLU A 40 -4.80 52.61 24.62
C GLU A 40 -4.27 53.81 23.79
N PRO A 41 -4.50 55.06 24.27
CA PRO A 41 -4.81 56.23 23.45
C PRO A 41 -3.89 57.46 23.68
N ARG A 42 -4.23 58.56 22.99
CA ARG A 42 -4.03 60.01 23.30
C ARG A 42 -3.17 60.79 22.31
N GLY A 43 -3.73 61.93 21.90
CA GLY A 43 -3.09 63.00 21.14
C GLY A 43 -4.15 64.01 20.72
N ASP A 44 -4.53 64.89 21.64
CA ASP A 44 -5.57 65.91 21.52
C ASP A 44 -5.14 67.13 20.67
N VAL A 45 -6.14 67.68 19.96
CA VAL A 45 -6.51 69.09 19.77
C VAL A 45 -5.41 70.14 19.52
N HIS A 46 -5.40 70.69 18.30
CA HIS A 46 -5.32 72.14 18.12
C HIS A 46 -6.33 72.62 17.08
N ARG A 47 -7.19 73.53 17.55
CA ARG A 47 -8.12 74.40 16.84
C ARG A 47 -7.34 75.65 16.42
N ASP A 48 -7.39 76.03 15.15
CA ASP A 48 -7.60 77.44 14.83
C ASP A 48 -8.24 77.63 13.45
N GLU A 49 -9.14 78.60 13.42
CA GLU A 49 -10.08 78.91 12.38
C GLU A 49 -9.62 80.20 11.72
N SER A 50 -9.35 80.20 10.41
CA SER A 50 -9.34 81.45 9.65
C SER A 50 -9.97 81.27 8.28
N GLN A 51 -10.99 82.11 8.09
CA GLN A 51 -11.76 82.32 6.89
C GLN A 51 -10.86 82.63 5.69
N ARG A 52 -11.21 82.10 4.50
CA ARG A 52 -11.73 82.90 3.37
C ARG A 52 -11.62 82.15 2.02
N ARG A 53 -12.69 82.31 1.24
CA ARG A 53 -12.83 82.20 -0.23
C ARG A 53 -12.93 80.79 -0.85
N LYS A 54 -14.18 80.42 -1.18
CA LYS A 54 -14.55 79.74 -2.44
C LYS A 54 -14.27 80.71 -3.64
N PRO A 55 -14.10 80.27 -4.92
CA PRO A 55 -14.74 79.09 -5.53
C PRO A 55 -13.91 78.23 -6.51
N GLN A 56 -14.49 77.05 -6.79
CA GLN A 56 -14.48 76.23 -8.02
C GLN A 56 -13.26 76.31 -8.95
N ARG A 57 -12.48 75.23 -9.03
CA ARG A 57 -11.99 74.68 -10.31
C ARG A 57 -11.94 73.15 -10.27
N HIS A 58 -12.38 72.59 -11.39
CA HIS A 58 -12.39 71.18 -11.77
C HIS A 58 -11.05 70.50 -11.47
N HIS A 59 -11.07 69.22 -11.10
CA HIS A 59 -10.47 68.17 -11.93
C HIS A 59 -10.71 66.79 -11.31
N CYS A 60 -11.22 65.91 -12.16
CA CYS A 60 -11.54 64.52 -11.90
C CYS A 60 -10.26 63.70 -11.72
N CYS A 61 -10.18 62.94 -10.63
CA CYS A 61 -9.55 61.61 -10.62
C CYS A 61 -10.41 60.68 -9.77
N PHE A 62 -11.57 60.35 -10.34
CA PHE A 62 -12.31 59.13 -10.06
C PHE A 62 -11.37 57.96 -10.30
N TRP A 63 -11.09 57.15 -9.27
CA TRP A 63 -10.37 55.88 -9.40
C TRP A 63 -11.30 54.87 -10.10
N PRO A 64 -11.00 54.41 -11.33
CA PRO A 64 -11.77 53.36 -11.97
C PRO A 64 -10.91 52.08 -12.03
N GLY A 65 -11.43 51.01 -11.46
CA GLY A 65 -11.08 49.68 -11.94
C GLY A 65 -10.64 48.68 -10.89
N ASP A 66 -11.50 48.43 -9.91
CA ASP A 66 -11.88 47.03 -9.71
C ASP A 66 -12.32 46.50 -11.08
N ARG A 67 -11.48 45.67 -11.71
CA ARG A 67 -11.86 44.92 -12.90
C ARG A 67 -12.91 43.91 -12.45
N ALA A 68 -14.15 44.37 -12.41
CA ALA A 68 -15.30 43.50 -12.51
C ALA A 68 -15.04 42.57 -13.71
N ILE A 69 -15.01 41.27 -13.44
CA ILE A 69 -15.13 40.28 -14.51
C ILE A 69 -16.54 40.48 -15.06
N ASP A 70 -16.66 41.35 -16.06
CA ASP A 70 -17.87 41.55 -16.84
C ASP A 70 -18.09 40.26 -17.63
N HIS A 71 -18.76 39.31 -16.97
CA HIS A 71 -19.39 38.17 -17.62
C HIS A 71 -20.53 38.70 -18.48
N ARG A 72 -20.20 39.38 -19.59
CA ARG A 72 -21.17 39.60 -20.65
C ARG A 72 -21.70 38.23 -21.02
N ALA A 73 -22.97 38.01 -20.69
CA ALA A 73 -23.74 36.81 -20.98
C ALA A 73 -23.87 36.60 -22.49
N ARG A 74 -22.76 36.23 -23.14
CA ARG A 74 -22.72 35.74 -24.51
C ARG A 74 -22.74 34.22 -24.39
N GLY A 75 -23.76 33.59 -24.96
CA GLY A 75 -23.84 32.13 -25.05
C GLY A 75 -22.64 31.57 -25.82
N PHE A 76 -22.30 30.31 -25.56
CA PHE A 76 -21.27 29.59 -26.31
C PHE A 76 -21.63 29.53 -27.79
N THR A 77 -20.66 29.84 -28.66
CA THR A 77 -20.87 29.68 -30.10
C THR A 77 -20.81 28.18 -30.45
N LEU A 78 -21.51 27.77 -31.51
CA LEU A 78 -21.51 26.36 -31.95
C LEU A 78 -20.08 25.88 -32.30
N ALA A 79 -19.27 26.74 -32.91
CA ALA A 79 -17.87 26.45 -33.20
C ALA A 79 -17.05 26.20 -31.93
N GLU A 80 -17.27 26.97 -30.87
CA GLU A 80 -16.58 26.82 -29.59
C GLU A 80 -16.95 25.50 -28.89
N VAL A 81 -18.22 25.10 -28.92
CA VAL A 81 -18.66 23.80 -28.38
C VAL A 81 -18.07 22.64 -29.19
N LEU A 82 -17.97 22.77 -30.52
CA LEU A 82 -17.34 21.75 -31.37
C LEU A 82 -15.85 21.61 -31.06
N VAL A 83 -15.13 22.72 -30.91
CA VAL A 83 -13.71 22.68 -30.54
C VAL A 83 -13.52 22.11 -29.14
N ALA A 84 -14.33 22.52 -28.17
CA ALA A 84 -14.26 22.03 -26.80
C ALA A 84 -14.53 20.52 -26.72
N THR A 85 -15.55 20.02 -27.44
CA THR A 85 -15.85 18.58 -27.48
C THR A 85 -14.78 17.79 -28.23
N ALA A 86 -14.18 18.34 -29.28
CA ALA A 86 -13.05 17.71 -29.97
C ALA A 86 -11.84 17.56 -29.04
N VAL A 87 -11.45 18.63 -28.32
CA VAL A 87 -10.35 18.60 -27.35
C VAL A 87 -10.65 17.62 -26.20
N LEU A 88 -11.89 17.64 -25.69
CA LEU A 88 -12.34 16.74 -24.64
C LEU A 88 -12.26 15.27 -25.11
N ALA A 89 -12.74 14.97 -26.31
CA ALA A 89 -12.72 13.62 -26.86
C ALA A 89 -11.28 13.10 -27.00
N VAL A 90 -10.38 13.90 -27.56
CA VAL A 90 -8.95 13.54 -27.67
C VAL A 90 -8.33 13.33 -26.28
N GLY A 91 -8.64 14.22 -25.32
CA GLY A 91 -8.16 14.09 -23.93
C GLY A 91 -8.64 12.80 -23.26
N LEU A 92 -9.91 12.43 -23.42
CA LEU A 92 -10.46 11.20 -22.86
C LEU A 92 -9.82 9.95 -23.48
N VAL A 93 -9.58 9.94 -24.79
CA VAL A 93 -8.89 8.83 -25.48
C VAL A 93 -7.45 8.70 -24.96
N ALA A 94 -6.73 9.80 -24.83
CA ALA A 94 -5.37 9.79 -24.29
C ALA A 94 -5.34 9.23 -22.86
N ILE A 95 -6.28 9.65 -22.00
CA ILE A 95 -6.41 9.13 -20.63
C ILE A 95 -6.74 7.63 -20.65
N ALA A 96 -7.71 7.20 -21.47
CA ALA A 96 -8.12 5.79 -21.55
C ALA A 96 -6.96 4.88 -21.94
N THR A 97 -6.18 5.28 -22.95
CA THR A 97 -4.98 4.53 -23.36
C THR A 97 -3.91 4.53 -22.27
N GLY A 98 -3.67 5.67 -21.59
CA GLY A 98 -2.75 5.76 -20.46
C GLY A 98 -3.10 4.81 -19.30
N PHE A 99 -4.38 4.65 -18.98
CA PHE A 99 -4.83 3.71 -17.95
C PHE A 99 -4.55 2.24 -18.31
N GLN A 100 -4.70 1.86 -19.59
CA GLN A 100 -4.39 0.50 -20.04
C GLN A 100 -2.91 0.14 -19.84
N TYR A 101 -2.01 1.10 -20.04
CA TYR A 101 -0.59 0.92 -19.75
C TYR A 101 -0.29 0.93 -18.25
N ALA A 102 -0.86 1.86 -17.49
CA ALA A 102 -0.64 1.95 -16.05
C ALA A 102 -1.04 0.66 -15.30
N THR A 103 -2.20 0.09 -15.66
CA THR A 103 -2.69 -1.16 -15.07
C THR A 103 -1.80 -2.36 -15.37
N SER A 104 -1.20 -2.42 -16.56
CA SER A 104 -0.23 -3.46 -16.91
C SER A 104 1.04 -3.38 -16.06
N GLY A 105 1.50 -2.17 -15.72
CA GLY A 105 2.66 -1.96 -14.84
C GLY A 105 2.43 -2.48 -13.42
N VAL A 106 1.22 -2.29 -12.87
CA VAL A 106 0.86 -2.80 -11.55
C VAL A 106 0.83 -4.33 -11.52
N ALA A 107 0.31 -4.97 -12.57
CA ALA A 107 0.29 -6.42 -12.68
C ALA A 107 1.72 -7.02 -12.74
N VAL A 108 2.62 -6.36 -13.49
CA VAL A 108 4.03 -6.75 -13.57
C VAL A 108 4.73 -6.58 -12.22
N GLY A 109 4.58 -5.41 -11.58
CA GLY A 109 5.21 -5.14 -10.29
C GLY A 109 4.70 -6.03 -9.16
N GLY A 110 3.39 -6.35 -9.16
CA GLY A 110 2.80 -7.29 -8.20
C GLY A 110 3.36 -8.71 -8.37
N GLY A 111 3.53 -9.16 -9.63
CA GLY A 111 4.15 -10.44 -9.93
C GLY A 111 5.61 -10.50 -9.49
N GLU A 112 6.38 -9.45 -9.75
CA GLU A 112 7.79 -9.36 -9.37
C GLU A 112 7.97 -9.38 -7.86
N SER A 113 7.18 -8.58 -7.14
CA SER A 113 7.23 -8.50 -5.67
C SER A 113 6.88 -9.86 -5.03
N THR A 114 5.90 -10.57 -5.60
CA THR A 114 5.53 -11.91 -5.15
C THR A 114 6.66 -12.91 -5.43
N ALA A 115 7.31 -12.83 -6.60
CA ALA A 115 8.42 -13.71 -6.95
C ALA A 115 9.62 -13.53 -6.00
N VAL A 116 9.95 -12.28 -5.65
CA VAL A 116 10.98 -11.97 -4.65
C VAL A 116 10.61 -12.54 -3.29
N PHE A 117 9.38 -12.31 -2.82
CA PHE A 117 8.91 -12.85 -1.53
C PHE A 117 9.01 -14.39 -1.46
N LEU A 118 8.66 -15.08 -2.55
CA LEU A 118 8.77 -16.54 -2.64
C LEU A 118 10.21 -17.03 -2.64
N ALA A 119 11.13 -16.25 -3.22
CA ALA A 119 12.57 -16.54 -3.21
C ALA A 119 13.15 -16.34 -1.80
N GLU A 120 12.86 -15.20 -1.17
CA GLU A 120 13.28 -14.88 0.19
C GLU A 120 12.74 -15.88 1.21
N GLN A 121 11.45 -16.26 1.11
CA GLN A 121 10.86 -17.27 1.97
C GLN A 121 11.63 -18.60 1.90
N ARG A 122 12.09 -18.99 0.71
CA ARG A 122 12.86 -20.24 0.54
C ARG A 122 14.27 -20.11 1.10
N VAL A 123 14.93 -18.99 0.86
CA VAL A 123 16.25 -18.72 1.41
C VAL A 123 16.20 -18.75 2.94
N GLU A 124 15.22 -18.08 3.55
CA GLU A 124 15.08 -18.05 5.01
C GLU A 124 14.71 -19.43 5.58
N GLN A 125 13.90 -20.23 4.87
CA GLN A 125 13.67 -21.62 5.26
C GLN A 125 14.96 -22.45 5.28
N LEU A 126 15.76 -22.38 4.20
CA LEU A 126 17.03 -23.11 4.12
C LEU A 126 18.06 -22.59 5.13
N ARG A 127 18.03 -21.29 5.43
CA ARG A 127 18.85 -20.67 6.46
C ARG A 127 18.48 -21.18 7.85
N ALA A 128 17.19 -21.28 8.16
CA ALA A 128 16.72 -21.85 9.42
C ALA A 128 17.12 -23.32 9.55
N ASP A 129 16.97 -24.11 8.47
CA ASP A 129 17.44 -25.49 8.42
C ASP A 129 18.95 -25.56 8.72
N ALA A 130 19.75 -24.72 8.06
CA ALA A 130 21.21 -24.67 8.24
C ALA A 130 21.64 -24.29 9.67
N MET A 131 20.88 -23.43 10.35
CA MET A 131 21.12 -23.11 11.76
C MET A 131 20.77 -24.27 12.70
N SER A 132 19.77 -25.07 12.35
CA SER A 132 19.31 -26.21 13.15
C SER A 132 20.20 -27.45 12.99
N ASP A 133 20.44 -27.85 11.74
CA ASP A 133 21.26 -28.99 11.34
C ASP A 133 21.82 -28.76 9.93
N PHE A 134 23.11 -28.43 9.85
CA PHE A 134 23.79 -28.18 8.57
C PHE A 134 23.94 -29.45 7.71
N SER A 135 23.73 -30.64 8.30
CA SER A 135 23.76 -31.92 7.60
C SER A 135 22.38 -32.41 7.15
N ALA A 136 21.33 -31.59 7.36
CA ALA A 136 19.97 -31.93 6.98
C ALA A 136 19.86 -32.26 5.47
N PRO A 137 19.06 -33.28 5.08
CA PRO A 137 18.87 -33.64 3.67
C PRO A 137 18.33 -32.49 2.80
N SER A 138 17.61 -31.53 3.40
CA SER A 138 17.09 -30.33 2.70
C SER A 138 18.20 -29.40 2.18
N LEU A 139 19.42 -29.53 2.72
CA LEU A 139 20.62 -28.80 2.32
C LEU A 139 21.57 -29.66 1.46
N GLY A 140 21.12 -30.85 1.03
CA GLY A 140 21.87 -31.68 0.11
C GLY A 140 22.12 -30.94 -1.22
N PRO A 141 23.29 -31.12 -1.86
CA PRO A 141 23.53 -30.57 -3.18
C PRO A 141 22.52 -31.15 -4.19
N GLY A 142 22.01 -30.30 -5.07
CA GLY A 142 21.01 -30.70 -6.06
C GLY A 142 20.07 -29.56 -6.42
N THR A 143 19.14 -29.85 -7.33
CA THR A 143 18.12 -28.90 -7.77
C THR A 143 16.74 -29.44 -7.44
N THR A 144 15.93 -28.63 -6.75
CA THR A 144 14.50 -28.90 -6.53
C THR A 144 13.65 -27.91 -7.32
N THR A 145 12.50 -28.36 -7.79
CA THR A 145 11.53 -27.52 -8.51
C THR A 145 10.19 -27.60 -7.81
N GLU A 146 9.65 -26.45 -7.43
CA GLU A 146 8.38 -26.31 -6.75
C GLU A 146 7.46 -25.39 -7.55
N TYR A 147 6.17 -25.71 -7.57
CA TYR A 147 5.12 -24.94 -8.20
C TYR A 147 4.37 -24.17 -7.11
N CYS A 148 4.39 -22.85 -7.21
CA CYS A 148 3.85 -21.95 -6.20
C CYS A 148 2.60 -21.23 -6.71
N ALA A 149 1.57 -21.20 -5.88
CA ALA A 149 0.38 -20.39 -6.10
C ALA A 149 0.44 -19.14 -5.19
N PRO A 150 0.08 -17.95 -5.69
CA PRO A 150 0.05 -16.75 -4.88
C PRO A 150 -1.01 -16.92 -3.79
N ALA A 151 -0.71 -16.37 -2.61
CA ALA A 151 -1.70 -16.19 -1.56
C ALA A 151 -2.83 -15.31 -2.11
N ILE A 152 -3.98 -15.91 -2.42
CA ILE A 152 -5.18 -15.11 -2.71
C ILE A 152 -5.51 -14.37 -1.41
N ILE A 153 -5.73 -13.06 -1.52
CA ILE A 153 -6.06 -12.14 -0.41
C ILE A 153 -7.30 -12.67 0.33
N ALA A 154 -7.07 -13.57 1.28
CA ALA A 154 -8.07 -14.27 2.09
C ALA A 154 -7.40 -14.96 3.31
N GLY A 155 -6.19 -14.52 3.72
CA GLY A 155 -5.47 -15.11 4.84
C GLY A 155 -4.84 -16.48 4.56
N ARG A 156 -4.68 -16.87 3.30
CA ARG A 156 -3.90 -18.08 2.93
C ARG A 156 -2.43 -17.74 2.82
N THR A 157 -1.56 -18.60 3.34
CA THR A 157 -0.13 -18.57 3.04
C THR A 157 0.10 -19.00 1.60
N SER A 158 1.10 -18.43 0.92
CA SER A 158 1.62 -18.95 -0.34
C SER A 158 1.95 -20.44 -0.17
N THR A 159 1.39 -21.29 -1.04
CA THR A 159 1.66 -22.73 -1.02
C THR A 159 2.53 -23.09 -2.21
N CYS A 160 3.70 -23.66 -1.93
CA CYS A 160 4.60 -24.24 -2.91
C CYS A 160 4.60 -25.77 -2.72
N GLN A 161 4.56 -26.51 -3.81
CA GLN A 161 4.52 -27.97 -3.80
C GLN A 161 5.37 -28.54 -4.95
N ASP A 162 5.90 -29.75 -4.80
CA ASP A 162 6.77 -30.37 -5.81
C ASP A 162 6.02 -30.84 -7.08
N THR A 163 4.69 -30.79 -7.05
CA THR A 163 3.82 -31.16 -8.18
C THR A 163 3.04 -29.95 -8.67
N ALA A 164 2.86 -29.88 -9.99
CA ALA A 164 2.10 -28.81 -10.62
C ALA A 164 0.62 -28.91 -10.21
N GLY A 165 0.19 -28.01 -9.33
CA GLY A 165 -1.21 -27.86 -8.92
C GLY A 165 -1.98 -26.88 -9.81
N ALA A 166 -3.30 -27.01 -9.84
CA ALA A 166 -4.15 -26.03 -10.48
C ALA A 166 -3.96 -24.64 -9.84
N GLY A 167 -3.70 -23.62 -10.66
CA GLY A 167 -3.51 -22.24 -10.20
C GLY A 167 -2.07 -21.87 -9.79
N ALA A 168 -1.09 -22.76 -9.98
CA ALA A 168 0.32 -22.37 -9.86
C ALA A 168 0.69 -21.40 -10.99
N SER A 169 1.07 -20.18 -10.62
CA SER A 169 1.52 -19.14 -11.57
C SER A 169 3.00 -18.79 -11.43
N TYR A 170 3.67 -19.38 -10.43
CA TYR A 170 5.10 -19.21 -10.16
C TYR A 170 5.77 -20.58 -10.13
N VAL A 171 6.98 -20.67 -10.67
CA VAL A 171 7.84 -21.86 -10.60
C VAL A 171 9.11 -21.47 -9.89
N ARG A 172 9.38 -22.08 -8.74
CA ARG A 172 10.59 -21.86 -7.95
C ARG A 172 11.56 -23.02 -8.16
N ARG A 173 12.77 -22.72 -8.62
CA ARG A 173 13.89 -23.66 -8.70
C ARG A 173 14.91 -23.28 -7.64
N THR A 174 15.26 -24.24 -6.79
CA THR A 174 16.34 -24.08 -5.80
C THR A 174 17.48 -24.97 -6.23
N THR A 175 18.67 -24.41 -6.44
CA THR A 175 19.89 -25.16 -6.69
C THR A 175 20.86 -24.95 -5.54
N ILE A 176 21.29 -26.05 -4.94
CA ILE A 176 22.26 -26.07 -3.85
C ILE A 176 23.55 -26.71 -4.37
N SER A 177 24.67 -26.02 -4.15
CA SER A 177 26.00 -26.52 -4.49
C SER A 177 26.94 -26.35 -3.31
N ASP A 178 27.80 -27.35 -3.08
CA ASP A 178 28.84 -27.24 -2.06
C ASP A 178 29.98 -26.36 -2.60
N VAL A 179 30.41 -25.39 -1.80
CA VAL A 179 31.46 -24.43 -2.18
C VAL A 179 32.63 -24.51 -1.19
N THR A 180 33.85 -24.43 -1.74
CA THR A 180 35.11 -24.44 -0.97
C THR A 180 35.96 -23.22 -1.33
N GLY A 181 36.63 -22.63 -0.33
CA GLY A 181 37.72 -21.67 -0.56
C GLY A 181 37.31 -20.26 -1.00
N SER A 182 36.06 -19.84 -0.83
CA SER A 182 35.62 -18.45 -1.05
C SER A 182 35.72 -17.61 0.25
N MET A 183 35.62 -16.28 0.14
CA MET A 183 35.72 -15.38 1.28
C MET A 183 34.55 -15.62 2.27
N GLY A 184 34.87 -16.11 3.47
CA GLY A 184 33.88 -16.56 4.48
C GLY A 184 33.69 -18.08 4.53
N CYS A 185 34.30 -18.83 3.60
CA CYS A 185 34.17 -20.29 3.48
C CYS A 185 35.53 -20.97 3.58
N PRO A 186 35.90 -21.47 4.78
CA PRO A 186 37.19 -22.11 5.00
C PRO A 186 37.33 -23.40 4.18
N ALA A 187 38.57 -23.68 3.80
CA ALA A 187 38.85 -24.67 2.77
C ALA A 187 38.57 -26.12 3.20
N ARG A 188 38.59 -26.44 4.51
CA ARG A 188 38.38 -27.80 5.02
C ARG A 188 37.92 -27.86 6.49
N PRO A 189 36.96 -28.76 6.84
CA PRO A 189 36.03 -29.41 5.91
C PRO A 189 35.17 -28.44 5.08
N VAL A 190 34.41 -28.95 4.10
CA VAL A 190 33.51 -28.14 3.27
C VAL A 190 32.36 -27.65 4.14
N TRP A 191 32.37 -26.36 4.48
CA TRP A 191 31.42 -25.79 5.44
C TRP A 191 30.39 -24.90 4.79
N CYS A 192 30.49 -24.63 3.49
CA CYS A 192 29.59 -23.70 2.84
C CYS A 192 28.79 -24.33 1.72
N LYS A 193 27.54 -23.87 1.61
CA LYS A 193 26.60 -24.22 0.57
C LYS A 193 26.16 -22.95 -0.13
N GLN A 194 26.36 -22.87 -1.42
CA GLN A 194 25.77 -21.82 -2.24
C GLN A 194 24.37 -22.25 -2.62
N VAL A 195 23.41 -21.38 -2.33
CA VAL A 195 21.99 -21.58 -2.61
C VAL A 195 21.59 -20.53 -3.65
N GLU A 196 21.12 -21.00 -4.79
CA GLU A 196 20.52 -20.20 -5.85
C GLU A 196 19.02 -20.50 -5.87
N VAL A 197 18.19 -19.48 -5.63
CA VAL A 197 16.73 -19.59 -5.70
C VAL A 197 16.23 -18.72 -6.83
N ARG A 198 15.68 -19.40 -7.84
CA ARG A 198 15.20 -18.78 -9.07
C ARG A 198 13.69 -18.94 -9.19
N VAL A 199 12.98 -17.82 -9.30
CA VAL A 199 11.51 -17.80 -9.38
C VAL A 199 11.08 -17.25 -10.73
N GLY A 200 10.47 -18.12 -11.53
CA GLY A 200 9.89 -17.78 -12.83
C GLY A 200 8.38 -17.52 -12.73
N TYR A 201 7.89 -16.48 -13.42
CA TYR A 201 6.47 -16.18 -13.55
C TYR A 201 6.15 -15.57 -14.92
N ARG A 202 4.87 -15.59 -15.28
CA ARG A 202 4.36 -14.96 -16.51
C ARG A 202 3.42 -13.82 -16.14
N PRO A 203 3.76 -12.55 -16.40
CA PRO A 203 2.85 -11.45 -16.15
C PRO A 203 1.65 -11.52 -17.09
N VAL A 204 0.47 -11.17 -16.59
CA VAL A 204 -0.72 -10.96 -17.43
C VAL A 204 -0.82 -9.47 -17.71
N THR A 205 -0.44 -9.06 -18.92
CA THR A 205 -0.58 -7.66 -19.36
C THR A 205 -1.94 -7.43 -20.02
N SER A 206 -2.42 -6.18 -20.03
CA SER A 206 -3.69 -5.78 -20.67
C SER A 206 -3.72 -6.04 -22.18
N THR A 207 -2.55 -6.24 -22.81
CA THR A 207 -2.37 -6.61 -24.22
C THR A 207 -2.33 -8.12 -24.47
N GLY A 208 -2.44 -8.95 -23.42
CA GLY A 208 -2.47 -10.41 -23.57
C GLY A 208 -1.12 -11.04 -23.93
N GLU A 209 0.00 -10.34 -23.76
CA GLU A 209 1.34 -10.88 -23.99
C GLU A 209 1.75 -11.83 -22.84
N LEU A 210 1.17 -13.03 -22.84
CA LEU A 210 1.39 -14.10 -21.85
C LEU A 210 2.70 -14.87 -22.04
N ASN A 211 3.55 -14.45 -23.00
CA ASN A 211 4.65 -15.26 -23.49
C ASN A 211 6.03 -14.88 -22.95
N GLN A 212 6.20 -13.67 -22.40
CA GLN A 212 7.48 -13.29 -21.83
C GLN A 212 7.57 -13.76 -20.38
N ALA A 213 8.10 -14.97 -20.21
CA ALA A 213 8.47 -15.48 -18.89
C ALA A 213 9.53 -14.54 -18.29
N ARG A 214 9.28 -14.09 -17.06
CA ARG A 214 10.23 -13.33 -16.25
C ARG A 214 10.78 -14.23 -15.17
N GLU A 215 12.04 -13.99 -14.82
CA GLU A 215 12.75 -14.77 -13.83
C GLU A 215 13.48 -13.82 -12.89
N ILE A 216 13.41 -14.12 -11.59
CA ILE A 216 14.18 -13.45 -10.54
C ILE A 216 15.10 -14.49 -9.93
N ASP A 217 16.33 -14.07 -9.61
CA ASP A 217 17.37 -14.94 -9.07
C ASP A 217 17.91 -14.35 -7.75
N VAL A 218 17.97 -15.18 -6.72
CA VAL A 218 18.51 -14.83 -5.41
C VAL A 218 19.59 -15.85 -5.07
N ILE A 219 20.83 -15.37 -4.99
CA ILE A 219 21.99 -16.19 -4.67
C ILE A 219 22.49 -15.83 -3.28
N THR A 220 22.71 -16.83 -2.45
CA THR A 220 23.27 -16.67 -1.10
C THR A 220 24.24 -17.80 -0.78
N VAL A 221 25.08 -17.60 0.25
CA VAL A 221 25.98 -18.61 0.77
C VAL A 221 25.61 -18.87 2.23
N LEU A 222 25.37 -20.14 2.56
CA LEU A 222 25.09 -20.62 3.91
C LEU A 222 26.34 -21.29 4.47
N GLY A 223 26.76 -20.88 5.67
CA GLY A 223 27.79 -21.54 6.47
C GLY A 223 27.19 -22.28 7.67
N PRO A 224 27.96 -23.13 8.36
CA PRO A 224 27.49 -23.82 9.55
C PRO A 224 27.46 -22.84 10.72
N ARG A 225 26.73 -23.19 11.78
CA ARG A 225 26.87 -22.49 13.06
C ARG A 225 28.32 -22.64 13.56
N ALA A 226 28.94 -21.53 13.96
CA ALA A 226 30.24 -21.52 14.64
C ALA A 226 30.09 -21.93 16.11
#